data_AF-A0A3P3YN61-F1
#
_entry.id   AF-A0A3P3YN61-F1
#
_cell.length_a   1.000
_cell.length_b   1.000
_cell.length_c   1.000
_cell.angle_alpha   90.00
_cell.angle_beta   90.00
_cell.angle_gamma   90.00
#
_symmetry.space_group_name_H-M   'P 1'
#
loop_
_entity.id
_entity.type
_entity.pdbx_description
1 polymer ?
#
loop_
_entity_poly.entity_id
_entity_poly.type
_entity_poly.pdbx_seq_one_letter_code
_entity_poly.pdbx_strand_id
1 'polypeptide(L)'
;MIADLRHSADSRSHQCPDWLWHGAGNVTPHGYQPAFIYTTGPLDADPLLRPFDMCPEYERTRRAPDTVRHARQRLRQVAPGIAGRIAGGIPESLVHPLWQVCKMEMLALTTSTTCPLFSPEDAAALEAVDDLENFWAKGPGNAINYDMACVLVDDILSSMSTITNGTMSPLLLDIRHGHAESLLPLIGILGLFHNLTDSSSVPHRAWRTSHIVPYSANLAFHTYACADGQFIVQLLHNELPIPIPFCDNALSCPSDVFQRHLHRIANRCDLGTMCKAAFGASQSCPSSWQTLLGTVLGFVTSRIISFIRRPVAKQHDL
;
A
#
# COMPACT_ATOMS: atom_id res chain seq x y z
N MET A 1 7.55 24.21 12.70
CA MET A 1 7.61 22.73 12.62
C MET A 1 8.41 22.41 11.38
N ILE A 2 9.21 21.35 11.41
CA ILE A 2 9.80 20.77 10.20
C ILE A 2 8.98 19.54 9.89
N ALA A 3 8.59 19.40 8.62
CA ALA A 3 7.91 18.23 8.10
C ALA A 3 8.84 17.48 7.13
N ASP A 4 8.95 16.17 7.32
CA ASP A 4 9.56 15.24 6.39
C ASP A 4 8.41 14.53 5.67
N LEU A 5 8.46 14.54 4.35
CA LEU A 5 7.38 14.07 3.52
C LEU A 5 7.92 13.09 2.49
N ARG A 6 7.48 11.86 2.62
CA ARG A 6 7.81 10.75 1.75
C ARG A 6 6.59 10.37 0.92
N HIS A 7 6.79 10.18 -0.38
CA HIS A 7 5.74 9.71 -1.28
C HIS A 7 6.27 8.66 -2.26
N SER A 8 5.40 7.74 -2.66
CA SER A 8 5.71 6.82 -3.75
C SER A 8 5.70 7.55 -5.10
N ALA A 9 6.39 7.03 -6.11
CA ALA A 9 6.47 7.64 -7.45
C ALA A 9 5.18 7.54 -8.31
N ASP A 10 4.01 7.32 -7.71
CA ASP A 10 2.70 7.47 -8.37
C ASP A 10 2.28 8.94 -8.38
N SER A 11 1.76 9.43 -9.50
CA SER A 11 1.39 10.85 -9.68
C SER A 11 0.34 11.34 -8.67
N ARG A 12 -0.55 10.47 -8.19
CA ARG A 12 -1.54 10.82 -7.17
C ARG A 12 -0.88 10.90 -5.80
N SER A 13 -0.02 9.92 -5.45
CA SER A 13 0.77 9.96 -4.21
C SER A 13 1.70 11.16 -4.14
N HIS A 14 2.19 11.64 -5.28
CA HIS A 14 2.99 12.88 -5.39
C HIS A 14 2.14 14.16 -5.29
N GLN A 15 0.92 14.19 -5.86
CA GLN A 15 0.03 15.36 -5.76
C GLN A 15 -0.71 15.47 -4.41
N CYS A 16 -0.85 14.37 -3.66
CA CYS A 16 -1.44 14.39 -2.32
C CYS A 16 -0.74 15.32 -1.32
N PRO A 17 0.59 15.30 -1.17
CA PRO A 17 1.25 16.25 -0.27
C PRO A 17 1.12 17.70 -0.70
N ASP A 18 1.12 17.99 -2.00
CA ASP A 18 1.03 19.37 -2.50
C ASP A 18 -0.27 20.05 -2.05
N TRP A 19 -1.43 19.37 -2.10
CA TRP A 19 -2.69 19.98 -1.64
C TRP A 19 -2.73 20.27 -0.13
N LEU A 20 -2.03 19.47 0.68
CA LEU A 20 -1.98 19.65 2.14
C LEU A 20 -1.31 20.97 2.53
N TRP A 21 -0.33 21.41 1.74
CA TRP A 21 0.47 22.61 2.02
C TRP A 21 0.08 23.82 1.15
N HIS A 22 -0.60 23.63 0.01
CA HIS A 22 -1.10 24.72 -0.82
C HIS A 22 -2.41 25.34 -0.29
N GLY A 23 -2.28 26.24 0.69
CA GLY A 23 -3.18 27.39 0.86
C GLY A 23 -4.54 27.16 1.52
N ALA A 24 -4.87 25.94 1.94
CA ALA A 24 -6.15 25.62 2.63
C ALA A 24 -6.01 25.29 4.13
N GLY A 25 -4.79 25.03 4.63
CA GLY A 25 -4.55 24.58 6.00
C GLY A 25 -4.04 25.65 6.96
N ASN A 26 -4.62 25.74 8.17
CA ASN A 26 -4.17 26.61 9.26
C ASN A 26 -2.93 26.07 10.02
N VAL A 27 -1.98 25.43 9.33
CA VAL A 27 -0.83 24.74 9.96
C VAL A 27 0.16 25.74 10.58
N THR A 28 0.15 27.03 10.18
CA THR A 28 0.86 28.11 10.87
C THR A 28 0.16 29.47 10.74
N PRO A 29 0.50 30.45 11.62
CA PRO A 29 0.16 31.87 11.44
C PRO A 29 0.76 32.55 10.20
N HIS A 30 1.65 31.89 9.45
CA HIS A 30 2.43 32.50 8.37
C HIS A 30 2.21 31.87 7.00
N GLY A 31 1.27 30.94 6.86
CA GLY A 31 0.81 30.38 5.57
C GLY A 31 1.80 29.48 4.83
N TYR A 32 3.05 29.36 5.30
CA TYR A 32 4.10 28.56 4.66
C TYR A 32 4.99 27.86 5.71
N GLN A 33 5.34 26.60 5.44
CA GLN A 33 6.46 25.91 6.10
C GLN A 33 7.32 25.21 5.05
N PRO A 34 8.66 25.16 5.23
CA PRO A 34 9.50 24.27 4.45
C PRO A 34 9.24 22.82 4.87
N ALA A 35 8.67 22.03 3.97
CA ALA A 35 8.65 20.58 4.05
C ALA A 35 9.77 20.01 3.17
N PHE A 36 10.49 19.02 3.66
CA PHE A 36 11.38 18.23 2.81
C PHE A 36 10.55 17.16 2.10
N ILE A 37 10.59 17.13 0.76
CA ILE A 37 9.82 16.18 -0.05
C ILE A 37 10.78 15.20 -0.70
N TYR A 38 10.55 13.91 -0.45
CA TYR A 38 11.35 12.80 -0.95
C TYR A 38 10.46 11.78 -1.67
N THR A 39 10.89 11.36 -2.86
CA THR A 39 10.35 10.16 -3.51
C THR A 39 11.10 8.94 -2.98
N THR A 40 10.38 7.94 -2.48
CA THR A 40 10.98 6.79 -1.76
C THR A 40 11.65 5.75 -2.66
N GLY A 41 11.29 5.71 -3.94
CA GLY A 41 11.95 4.92 -4.97
C GLY A 41 11.26 5.11 -6.34
N PRO A 42 11.79 4.51 -7.42
CA PRO A 42 11.10 4.43 -8.71
C PRO A 42 9.75 3.70 -8.60
N LEU A 43 8.84 3.94 -9.54
CA LEU A 43 7.47 3.41 -9.52
C LEU A 43 7.42 1.88 -9.41
N ASP A 44 8.37 1.19 -10.04
CA ASP A 44 8.53 -0.26 -10.10
C ASP A 44 9.63 -0.80 -9.16
N ALA A 45 10.25 0.06 -8.35
CA ALA A 45 11.41 -0.28 -7.51
C ALA A 45 11.42 0.46 -6.14
N ASP A 46 10.26 0.66 -5.52
CA ASP A 46 10.11 1.29 -4.20
C ASP A 46 9.84 0.25 -3.09
N PRO A 47 10.86 -0.14 -2.28
CA PRO A 47 10.71 -1.09 -1.18
C PRO A 47 9.89 -0.58 0.01
N LEU A 48 9.71 0.73 0.14
CA LEU A 48 9.15 1.33 1.35
C LEU A 48 7.65 1.60 1.20
N LEU A 49 7.23 2.24 0.11
CA LEU A 49 5.83 2.62 -0.11
C LEU A 49 5.13 1.83 -1.22
N ARG A 50 5.87 1.06 -2.05
CA ARG A 50 5.30 0.16 -3.07
C ARG A 50 5.87 -1.28 -3.07
N PRO A 51 6.09 -1.94 -1.91
CA PRO A 51 6.64 -3.30 -1.90
C PRO A 51 5.77 -4.29 -2.71
N PHE A 52 4.47 -4.01 -2.82
CA PHE A 52 3.50 -4.78 -3.62
C PHE A 52 3.81 -4.84 -5.13
N ASP A 53 4.38 -3.79 -5.73
CA ASP A 53 4.72 -3.78 -7.17
C ASP A 53 6.02 -4.55 -7.45
N MET A 54 6.93 -4.60 -6.47
CA MET A 54 8.21 -5.31 -6.58
C MET A 54 8.14 -6.80 -6.23
N CYS A 55 6.97 -7.32 -5.82
CA CYS A 55 6.87 -8.62 -5.16
C CYS A 55 6.10 -9.67 -5.98
N PRO A 56 6.79 -10.50 -6.79
CA PRO A 56 6.15 -11.56 -7.59
C PRO A 56 5.32 -12.57 -6.78
N GLU A 57 5.72 -12.88 -5.55
CA GLU A 57 4.95 -13.73 -4.63
C GLU A 57 3.59 -13.07 -4.30
N TYR A 58 3.58 -11.80 -3.90
CA TYR A 58 2.35 -11.05 -3.65
C TYR A 58 1.47 -11.01 -4.90
N GLU A 59 2.00 -10.65 -6.07
CA GLU A 59 1.17 -10.50 -7.27
C GLU A 59 0.58 -11.84 -7.75
N ARG A 60 1.31 -12.95 -7.61
CA ARG A 60 0.79 -14.30 -7.83
C ARG A 60 -0.29 -14.66 -6.81
N THR A 61 -0.06 -14.40 -5.53
CA THR A 61 -1.01 -14.73 -4.45
C THR A 61 -2.27 -13.87 -4.52
N ARG A 62 -2.16 -12.59 -4.88
CA ARG A 62 -3.27 -11.68 -5.19
C ARG A 62 -4.16 -12.20 -6.31
N ARG A 63 -3.55 -12.75 -7.37
CA ARG A 63 -4.26 -13.32 -8.53
C ARG A 63 -4.71 -14.78 -8.33
N ALA A 64 -4.27 -15.45 -7.27
CA ALA A 64 -4.58 -16.85 -7.03
C ALA A 64 -6.10 -17.10 -6.94
N PRO A 65 -6.63 -18.21 -7.51
CA PRO A 65 -8.06 -18.50 -7.50
C PRO A 65 -8.71 -18.44 -6.12
N ASP A 66 -7.99 -18.85 -5.07
CA ASP A 66 -8.48 -18.90 -3.70
C ASP A 66 -8.62 -17.52 -3.04
N THR A 67 -7.69 -16.59 -3.31
CA THR A 67 -7.75 -15.20 -2.87
C THR A 67 -9.01 -14.50 -3.40
N VAL A 68 -9.28 -14.65 -4.70
CA VAL A 68 -10.45 -14.04 -5.36
C VAL A 68 -11.74 -14.85 -5.18
N ARG A 69 -11.68 -16.05 -4.60
CA ARG A 69 -12.79 -17.01 -4.49
C ARG A 69 -14.00 -16.43 -3.78
N HIS A 70 -13.78 -15.84 -2.61
CA HIS A 70 -14.85 -15.37 -1.72
C HIS A 70 -15.59 -14.16 -2.32
N ALA A 71 -14.85 -13.17 -2.84
CA ALA A 71 -15.44 -12.03 -3.56
C ALA A 71 -16.25 -12.49 -4.79
N ARG A 72 -15.69 -13.39 -5.62
CA ARG A 72 -16.39 -13.96 -6.78
C ARG A 72 -17.60 -14.82 -6.41
N GLN A 73 -17.58 -15.51 -5.27
CA GLN A 73 -18.72 -16.26 -4.77
C GLN A 73 -19.82 -15.31 -4.30
N ARG A 74 -19.47 -14.26 -3.54
CA ARG A 74 -20.43 -13.25 -3.09
C ARG A 74 -21.05 -12.49 -4.26
N LEU A 75 -20.24 -12.07 -5.24
CA LEU A 75 -20.73 -11.39 -6.43
C LEU A 75 -21.74 -12.25 -7.20
N ARG A 76 -21.45 -13.55 -7.40
CA ARG A 76 -22.37 -14.50 -8.06
C ARG A 76 -23.69 -14.72 -7.31
N GLN A 77 -23.75 -14.46 -6.00
CA GLN A 77 -25.01 -14.53 -5.24
C GLN A 77 -25.88 -13.27 -5.43
N VAL A 78 -25.27 -12.10 -5.63
CA VAL A 78 -25.98 -10.80 -5.60
C VAL A 78 -26.22 -10.21 -6.98
N ALA A 79 -25.31 -10.46 -7.93
CA ALA A 79 -25.39 -9.90 -9.27
C ALA A 79 -26.68 -10.26 -10.04
N PRO A 80 -27.22 -11.50 -10.02
CA PRO A 80 -28.44 -11.83 -10.76
C PRO A 80 -29.65 -10.98 -10.35
N GLY A 81 -29.84 -10.77 -9.04
CA GLY A 81 -30.95 -9.99 -8.50
C GLY A 81 -30.84 -8.49 -8.78
N ILE A 82 -29.62 -7.96 -8.77
CA ILE A 82 -29.34 -6.55 -9.12
C ILE A 82 -29.52 -6.34 -10.62
N ALA A 83 -28.92 -7.21 -11.43
CA ALA A 83 -28.93 -7.16 -12.89
C ALA A 83 -30.35 -7.18 -13.47
N GLY A 84 -31.25 -7.99 -12.90
CA GLY A 84 -32.65 -8.06 -13.32
C GLY A 84 -33.49 -6.81 -12.98
N ARG A 85 -33.06 -5.98 -12.02
CA ARG A 85 -33.78 -4.74 -11.64
C ARG A 85 -33.29 -3.51 -12.41
N ILE A 86 -32.01 -3.46 -12.78
CA ILE A 86 -31.44 -2.32 -13.50
C ILE A 86 -31.97 -2.29 -14.95
N ALA A 87 -32.65 -1.20 -15.32
CA ALA A 87 -33.07 -0.87 -16.68
C ALA A 87 -33.84 -1.97 -17.46
N GLY A 88 -34.56 -2.86 -16.77
CA GLY A 88 -35.29 -3.98 -17.38
C GLY A 88 -34.45 -5.21 -17.70
N GLY A 89 -33.20 -5.26 -17.22
CA GLY A 89 -32.28 -6.38 -17.36
C GLY A 89 -30.96 -5.98 -18.03
N ILE A 90 -29.85 -6.08 -17.29
CA ILE A 90 -28.49 -5.98 -17.81
C ILE A 90 -27.75 -7.32 -17.69
N PRO A 91 -26.64 -7.54 -18.42
CA PRO A 91 -25.74 -8.66 -18.14
C PRO A 91 -25.16 -8.58 -16.71
N GLU A 92 -25.16 -9.70 -15.98
CA GLU A 92 -24.60 -9.78 -14.61
C GLU A 92 -23.15 -9.28 -14.51
N SER A 93 -22.37 -9.47 -15.57
CA SER A 93 -20.98 -9.02 -15.68
C SER A 93 -20.82 -7.50 -15.62
N LEU A 94 -21.88 -6.71 -15.86
CA LEU A 94 -21.85 -5.25 -15.77
C LEU A 94 -22.17 -4.72 -14.37
N VAL A 95 -22.69 -5.55 -13.46
CA VAL A 95 -23.10 -5.09 -12.11
C VAL A 95 -21.92 -4.53 -11.31
N HIS A 96 -20.80 -5.26 -11.22
CA HIS A 96 -19.61 -4.78 -10.49
C HIS A 96 -18.90 -3.60 -11.18
N PRO A 97 -18.72 -3.58 -12.53
CA PRO A 97 -18.26 -2.38 -13.23
C PRO A 97 -19.12 -1.13 -12.99
N LEU A 98 -20.46 -1.22 -13.06
CA LEU A 98 -21.36 -0.10 -12.76
C LEU A 98 -21.24 0.35 -11.30
N TRP A 99 -21.02 -0.58 -10.36
CA TRP A 99 -20.73 -0.25 -8.97
C TRP A 99 -19.42 0.53 -8.80
N GLN A 100 -18.36 0.16 -9.53
CA GLN A 100 -17.11 0.94 -9.54
C GLN A 100 -17.31 2.33 -10.17
N VAL A 101 -18.13 2.45 -11.22
CA VAL A 101 -18.49 3.75 -11.84
C VAL A 101 -19.24 4.63 -10.86
N CYS A 102 -20.25 4.11 -10.15
CA CYS A 102 -20.95 4.83 -9.08
C CYS A 102 -19.96 5.42 -8.05
N LYS A 103 -19.04 4.61 -7.51
CA LYS A 103 -18.03 5.09 -6.54
C LYS A 103 -17.10 6.15 -7.13
N MET A 104 -16.75 6.05 -8.42
CA MET A 104 -15.91 7.05 -9.09
C MET A 104 -16.67 8.36 -9.37
N GLU A 105 -17.95 8.29 -9.76
CA GLU A 105 -18.82 9.46 -9.90
C GLU A 105 -18.96 10.20 -8.57
N MET A 106 -19.18 9.48 -7.45
CA MET A 106 -19.25 10.09 -6.11
C MET A 106 -17.94 10.73 -5.63
N LEU A 107 -16.79 10.34 -6.20
CA LEU A 107 -15.49 10.97 -5.92
C LEU A 107 -15.24 12.20 -6.80
N ALA A 108 -15.67 12.15 -8.07
CA ALA A 108 -15.31 13.15 -9.08
C ALA A 108 -16.39 14.20 -9.35
N LEU A 109 -17.66 13.93 -9.00
CA LEU A 109 -18.83 14.74 -9.36
C LEU A 109 -19.68 15.08 -8.12
N THR A 110 -20.45 16.15 -8.22
CA THR A 110 -21.43 16.54 -7.18
C THR A 110 -22.72 15.72 -7.22
N THR A 111 -22.98 15.02 -8.32
CA THR A 111 -24.13 14.12 -8.51
C THR A 111 -23.71 12.89 -9.30
N SER A 112 -24.30 11.74 -8.96
CA SER A 112 -24.09 10.48 -9.69
C SER A 112 -25.35 10.08 -10.45
N THR A 113 -25.19 9.67 -11.70
CA THR A 113 -26.25 9.06 -12.52
C THR A 113 -26.26 7.54 -12.37
N THR A 114 -25.14 6.93 -11.98
CA THR A 114 -24.98 5.48 -11.85
C THR A 114 -25.35 4.94 -10.46
N CYS A 115 -25.11 5.68 -9.37
CA CYS A 115 -25.46 5.24 -8.02
C CYS A 115 -26.97 5.01 -7.78
N PRO A 116 -27.90 5.82 -8.32
CA PRO A 116 -29.34 5.58 -8.17
C PRO A 116 -29.85 4.24 -8.76
N LEU A 117 -29.01 3.50 -9.49
CA LEU A 117 -29.32 2.16 -9.99
C LEU A 117 -29.28 1.07 -8.90
N PHE A 118 -28.69 1.38 -7.74
CA PHE A 118 -28.50 0.43 -6.63
C PHE A 118 -29.36 0.84 -5.43
N SER A 119 -30.08 -0.12 -4.83
CA SER A 119 -30.73 0.11 -3.53
C SER A 119 -29.68 0.16 -2.40
N PRO A 120 -30.02 0.66 -1.19
CA PRO A 120 -29.12 0.60 -0.04
C PRO A 120 -28.67 -0.82 0.31
N GLU A 121 -29.54 -1.81 0.12
CA GLU A 121 -29.24 -3.24 0.31
C GLU A 121 -28.26 -3.76 -0.73
N ASP A 122 -28.39 -3.31 -1.99
CA ASP A 122 -27.48 -3.67 -3.08
C ASP A 122 -26.09 -3.04 -2.88
N ALA A 123 -26.06 -1.77 -2.49
CA ALA A 123 -24.83 -1.06 -2.15
C ALA A 123 -24.10 -1.76 -0.98
N ALA A 124 -24.81 -2.13 0.10
CA ALA A 124 -24.23 -2.88 1.21
C ALA A 124 -23.74 -4.30 0.78
N ALA A 125 -24.47 -4.96 -0.12
CA ALA A 125 -24.11 -6.27 -0.63
C ALA A 125 -22.89 -6.25 -1.56
N LEU A 126 -22.71 -5.18 -2.35
CA LEU A 126 -21.58 -4.94 -3.23
C LEU A 126 -20.35 -4.40 -2.48
N GLU A 127 -20.55 -3.56 -1.46
CA GLU A 127 -19.51 -3.15 -0.52
C GLU A 127 -18.89 -4.38 0.18
N ALA A 128 -19.70 -5.38 0.54
CA ALA A 128 -19.19 -6.66 1.06
C ALA A 128 -18.43 -7.51 0.01
N VAL A 129 -18.65 -7.31 -1.30
CA VAL A 129 -17.80 -7.93 -2.35
C VAL A 129 -16.43 -7.27 -2.36
N ASP A 130 -16.39 -5.93 -2.37
CA ASP A 130 -15.13 -5.17 -2.34
C ASP A 130 -14.34 -5.43 -1.05
N ASP A 131 -15.01 -5.60 0.09
CA ASP A 131 -14.36 -5.93 1.36
C ASP A 131 -13.71 -7.30 1.36
N LEU A 132 -14.39 -8.32 0.82
CA LEU A 132 -13.82 -9.65 0.64
C LEU A 132 -12.63 -9.61 -0.31
N GLU A 133 -12.71 -8.84 -1.40
CA GLU A 133 -11.59 -8.68 -2.32
C GLU A 133 -10.37 -8.07 -1.61
N ASN A 134 -10.54 -6.93 -0.94
CA ASN A 134 -9.45 -6.26 -0.23
C ASN A 134 -8.92 -7.08 0.97
N PHE A 135 -9.78 -7.81 1.70
CA PHE A 135 -9.36 -8.65 2.82
C PHE A 135 -8.32 -9.70 2.39
N TRP A 136 -8.59 -10.42 1.31
CA TRP A 136 -7.69 -11.46 0.81
C TRP A 136 -6.55 -10.88 -0.04
N ALA A 137 -6.82 -9.89 -0.89
CA ALA A 137 -5.83 -9.35 -1.82
C ALA A 137 -4.80 -8.40 -1.19
N LYS A 138 -5.13 -7.74 -0.07
CA LYS A 138 -4.30 -6.68 0.54
C LYS A 138 -4.26 -6.70 2.07
N GLY A 139 -5.31 -7.23 2.68
CA GLY A 139 -5.50 -7.26 4.13
C GLY A 139 -5.12 -8.61 4.77
N PRO A 140 -5.76 -8.96 5.91
CA PRO A 140 -5.40 -10.12 6.72
C PRO A 140 -5.43 -11.52 6.09
N GLY A 141 -6.06 -11.70 4.93
CA GLY A 141 -6.34 -13.03 4.39
C GLY A 141 -5.13 -13.83 3.89
N ASN A 142 -4.01 -13.16 3.58
CA ASN A 142 -2.79 -13.82 3.11
C ASN A 142 -1.55 -13.30 3.86
N ALA A 143 -0.66 -14.20 4.31
CA ALA A 143 0.52 -13.87 5.10
C ALA A 143 1.45 -12.85 4.40
N ILE A 144 1.71 -13.07 3.10
CA ILE A 144 2.56 -12.19 2.27
C ILE A 144 2.17 -10.71 2.34
N ASN A 145 0.88 -10.41 2.53
CA ASN A 145 0.39 -9.04 2.61
C ASN A 145 1.02 -8.30 3.80
N TYR A 146 1.08 -8.95 4.97
CA TYR A 146 1.77 -8.42 6.15
C TYR A 146 3.28 -8.46 5.98
N ASP A 147 3.81 -9.60 5.52
CA ASP A 147 5.24 -9.84 5.43
C ASP A 147 5.91 -8.74 4.58
N MET A 148 5.34 -8.40 3.41
CA MET A 148 5.90 -7.36 2.53
C MET A 148 5.88 -5.94 3.12
N ALA A 149 5.09 -5.67 4.17
CA ALA A 149 5.05 -4.37 4.82
C ALA A 149 6.10 -4.19 5.94
N CYS A 150 6.94 -5.21 6.18
CA CYS A 150 7.97 -5.18 7.23
C CYS A 150 8.96 -4.02 7.11
N VAL A 151 9.32 -3.59 5.89
CA VAL A 151 10.22 -2.44 5.65
C VAL A 151 9.57 -1.13 6.10
N LEU A 152 8.27 -0.96 5.85
CA LEU A 152 7.53 0.22 6.31
C LEU A 152 7.45 0.28 7.84
N VAL A 153 7.32 -0.88 8.50
CA VAL A 153 7.35 -0.96 9.97
C VAL A 153 8.73 -0.57 10.51
N ASP A 154 9.81 -1.06 9.92
CA ASP A 154 11.19 -0.75 10.35
C ASP A 154 11.53 0.75 10.18
N ASP A 155 11.10 1.35 9.08
CA ASP A 155 11.25 2.78 8.82
C ASP A 155 10.41 3.65 9.78
N ILE A 156 9.18 3.24 10.11
CA ILE A 156 8.36 3.92 11.14
C ILE A 156 9.03 3.83 12.52
N LEU A 157 9.58 2.67 12.88
CA LEU A 157 10.31 2.48 14.14
C LEU A 157 11.59 3.32 14.19
N SER A 158 12.30 3.44 13.07
CA SER A 158 13.49 4.29 12.95
C SER A 158 13.14 5.76 13.17
N SER A 159 12.03 6.26 12.61
CA SER A 159 11.51 7.59 12.91
C SER A 159 11.16 7.76 14.40
N MET A 160 10.45 6.79 15.00
CA MET A 160 10.08 6.83 16.43
C MET A 160 11.29 6.87 17.36
N SER A 161 12.24 5.94 17.17
CA SER A 161 13.49 5.87 17.92
C SER A 161 14.30 7.17 17.84
N THR A 162 14.29 7.83 16.67
CA THR A 162 14.99 9.10 16.45
C THR A 162 14.37 10.25 17.24
N ILE A 163 13.04 10.24 17.43
CA ILE A 163 12.33 11.18 18.32
C ILE A 163 12.62 10.85 19.79
N THR A 164 12.47 9.58 20.21
CA THR A 164 12.61 9.20 21.63
C THR A 164 14.04 9.30 22.16
N ASN A 165 15.04 9.13 21.29
CA ASN A 165 16.46 9.28 21.63
C ASN A 165 16.94 10.73 21.55
N GLY A 166 16.10 11.68 21.12
CA GLY A 166 16.46 13.10 20.96
C GLY A 166 17.50 13.38 19.88
N THR A 167 17.74 12.45 18.96
CA THR A 167 18.78 12.57 17.92
C THR A 167 18.35 13.45 16.75
N MET A 168 17.04 13.70 16.55
CA MET A 168 16.55 14.80 15.73
C MET A 168 15.68 15.75 16.54
N SER A 169 15.98 17.04 16.42
CA SER A 169 15.10 18.13 16.80
C SER A 169 15.25 19.25 15.76
N PRO A 170 14.16 19.87 15.25
CA PRO A 170 12.75 19.71 15.61
C PRO A 170 11.91 19.14 14.45
N LEU A 171 12.17 17.88 14.03
CA LEU A 171 11.21 17.19 13.16
C LEU A 171 9.97 16.85 14.00
N LEU A 172 8.86 17.51 13.68
CA LEU A 172 7.61 17.44 14.44
C LEU A 172 6.52 16.67 13.69
N LEU A 173 6.76 16.35 12.42
CA LEU A 173 5.79 15.73 11.53
C LEU A 173 6.54 14.91 10.46
N ASP A 174 6.13 13.65 10.30
CA ASP A 174 6.72 12.68 9.37
C ASP A 174 5.57 11.99 8.62
N ILE A 175 5.41 12.30 7.34
CA ILE A 175 4.25 11.93 6.53
C ILE A 175 4.67 11.00 5.40
N ARG A 176 3.93 9.89 5.25
CA ARG A 176 4.15 8.90 4.18
C ARG A 176 2.91 8.74 3.32
N HIS A 177 3.00 9.08 2.04
CA HIS A 177 1.93 8.94 1.05
C HIS A 177 2.10 7.64 0.25
N GLY A 178 1.45 6.57 0.74
CA GLY A 178 1.38 5.26 0.10
C GLY A 178 0.03 4.97 -0.56
N HIS A 179 -0.31 3.68 -0.66
CA HIS A 179 -1.58 3.18 -1.21
C HIS A 179 -2.33 2.30 -0.19
N ALA A 180 -3.57 1.90 -0.51
CA ALA A 180 -4.32 0.93 0.28
C ALA A 180 -3.56 -0.39 0.43
N GLU A 181 -2.81 -0.79 -0.60
CA GLU A 181 -1.87 -1.91 -0.66
C GLU A 181 -0.72 -1.82 0.36
N SER A 182 -0.43 -0.65 0.93
CA SER A 182 0.60 -0.45 1.98
C SER A 182 -0.04 -0.19 3.36
N LEU A 183 -1.18 0.51 3.39
CA LEU A 183 -1.91 0.86 4.61
C LEU A 183 -2.68 -0.32 5.19
N LEU A 184 -3.34 -1.14 4.38
CA LEU A 184 -4.08 -2.33 4.85
C LEU A 184 -3.17 -3.37 5.54
N PRO A 185 -1.99 -3.71 5.00
CA PRO A 185 -0.98 -4.48 5.73
C PRO A 185 -0.60 -3.91 7.08
N LEU A 186 -0.31 -2.59 7.15
CA LEU A 186 0.11 -1.94 8.39
C LEU A 186 -0.99 -1.97 9.45
N ILE A 187 -2.23 -1.73 9.05
CA ILE A 187 -3.43 -1.88 9.90
C ILE A 187 -3.55 -3.32 10.43
N GLY A 188 -3.33 -4.32 9.56
CA GLY A 188 -3.31 -5.73 9.94
C GLY A 188 -2.17 -6.10 10.89
N ILE A 189 -0.96 -5.57 10.67
CA ILE A 189 0.22 -5.75 11.53
C ILE A 189 -0.05 -5.26 12.96
N LEU A 190 -0.78 -4.15 13.09
CA LEU A 190 -1.19 -3.58 14.37
C LEU A 190 -2.35 -4.36 15.05
N GLY A 191 -2.89 -5.39 14.40
CA GLY A 191 -4.03 -6.16 14.88
C GLY A 191 -5.37 -5.42 14.82
N LEU A 192 -5.43 -4.29 14.12
CA LEU A 192 -6.64 -3.46 14.05
C LEU A 192 -7.70 -4.15 13.17
N PHE A 193 -8.96 -4.04 13.58
CA PHE A 193 -10.13 -4.62 12.88
C PHE A 193 -10.09 -6.16 12.71
N HIS A 194 -9.25 -6.88 13.46
CA HIS A 194 -9.11 -8.35 13.44
C HIS A 194 -10.27 -9.16 14.04
N ASN A 195 -11.39 -8.53 14.43
CA ASN A 195 -12.57 -9.24 14.98
C ASN A 195 -13.32 -10.03 13.88
N LEU A 196 -12.72 -11.15 13.47
CA LEU A 196 -13.24 -12.16 12.57
C LEU A 196 -14.21 -13.13 13.28
N THR A 197 -14.96 -12.64 14.27
CA THR A 197 -16.06 -13.38 14.90
C THR A 197 -17.25 -13.43 13.97
N ASP A 198 -17.14 -14.30 12.96
CA ASP A 198 -18.19 -15.13 12.36
C ASP A 198 -19.50 -14.45 11.89
N SER A 199 -19.47 -13.13 11.70
CA SER A 199 -20.56 -12.40 11.06
C SER A 199 -20.46 -12.55 9.53
N SER A 200 -20.88 -13.71 9.04
CA SER A 200 -21.27 -13.90 7.63
C SER A 200 -22.44 -12.99 7.20
N SER A 201 -23.10 -12.33 8.17
CA SER A 201 -24.07 -11.27 7.93
C SER A 201 -23.39 -9.97 7.46
N VAL A 202 -23.75 -9.54 6.25
CA VAL A 202 -23.30 -8.27 5.65
C VAL A 202 -23.38 -7.06 6.60
N PRO A 203 -24.45 -6.80 7.38
CA PRO A 203 -24.54 -5.56 8.18
C PRO A 203 -23.58 -5.48 9.38
N HIS A 204 -22.99 -6.59 9.84
CA HIS A 204 -22.21 -6.63 11.10
C HIS A 204 -20.78 -7.18 10.95
N ARG A 205 -20.22 -7.11 9.74
CA ARG A 205 -18.82 -7.48 9.48
C ARG A 205 -17.85 -6.44 10.04
N ALA A 206 -16.81 -6.87 10.75
CA ALA A 206 -15.78 -5.98 11.29
C ALA A 206 -14.83 -5.42 10.21
N TRP A 207 -14.54 -6.23 9.17
CA TRP A 207 -13.72 -5.79 8.05
C TRP A 207 -14.57 -5.04 7.02
N ARG A 208 -14.59 -3.71 7.13
CA ARG A 208 -15.34 -2.81 6.25
C ARG A 208 -14.42 -1.72 5.70
N THR A 209 -13.91 -1.91 4.48
CA THR A 209 -12.87 -1.07 3.86
C THR A 209 -13.32 0.35 3.55
N SER A 210 -14.61 0.61 3.36
CA SER A 210 -15.16 1.97 3.29
C SER A 210 -14.99 2.77 4.60
N HIS A 211 -14.80 2.10 5.73
CA HIS A 211 -14.45 2.72 7.02
C HIS A 211 -12.95 2.60 7.33
N ILE A 212 -12.31 1.48 6.97
CA ILE A 212 -10.91 1.21 7.31
C ILE A 212 -9.94 1.96 6.37
N VAL A 213 -10.21 1.98 5.06
CA VAL A 213 -9.41 2.66 4.03
C VAL A 213 -10.27 3.35 2.95
N PRO A 214 -11.11 4.34 3.32
CA PRO A 214 -11.69 5.26 2.35
C PRO A 214 -10.61 6.02 1.56
N TYR A 215 -11.02 6.77 0.54
CA TYR A 215 -10.14 7.77 -0.06
C TYR A 215 -9.65 8.77 1.00
N SER A 216 -8.37 9.12 0.94
CA SER A 216 -7.68 9.94 1.95
C SER A 216 -7.62 9.36 3.37
N ALA A 217 -7.81 8.04 3.54
CA ALA A 217 -7.61 7.38 4.82
C ALA A 217 -6.21 7.60 5.39
N ASN A 218 -6.14 7.76 6.71
CA ASN A 218 -4.89 8.02 7.43
C ASN A 218 -4.75 7.15 8.69
N LEU A 219 -3.49 6.91 9.06
CA LEU A 219 -3.09 6.25 10.29
C LEU A 219 -1.91 7.02 10.86
N ALA A 220 -2.11 7.67 12.01
CA ALA A 220 -1.11 8.50 12.66
C ALA A 220 -0.63 7.86 13.97
N PHE A 221 0.66 8.01 14.25
CA PHE A 221 1.32 7.51 15.45
C PHE A 221 1.79 8.71 16.28
N HIS A 222 0.96 9.19 17.19
CA HIS A 222 1.30 10.33 18.03
C HIS A 222 2.19 9.88 19.18
N THR A 223 3.42 10.41 19.24
CA THR A 223 4.35 10.14 20.34
C THR A 223 4.42 11.36 21.26
N TYR A 224 4.11 11.17 22.54
CA TYR A 224 4.10 12.22 23.56
C TYR A 224 5.23 11.99 24.56
N ALA A 225 5.92 13.06 24.94
CA ALA A 225 6.85 13.06 26.07
C ALA A 225 6.08 13.36 27.38
N CYS A 226 6.26 12.52 28.39
CA CYS A 226 5.68 12.66 29.72
C CYS A 226 6.61 13.46 30.65
N ALA A 227 6.07 14.01 31.74
CA ALA A 227 6.82 14.87 32.67
C ALA A 227 7.91 14.14 33.47
N ASP A 228 7.84 12.81 33.52
CA ASP A 228 8.83 11.90 34.11
C ASP A 228 9.92 11.47 33.12
N GLY A 229 9.90 11.99 31.88
CA GLY A 229 10.83 11.65 30.80
C GLY A 229 10.49 10.37 30.04
N GLN A 230 9.36 9.71 30.34
CA GLN A 230 8.88 8.58 29.55
C GLN A 230 8.22 9.05 28.24
N PHE A 231 8.04 8.13 27.30
CA PHE A 231 7.28 8.37 26.07
C PHE A 231 6.10 7.43 25.96
N ILE A 232 4.96 7.94 25.52
CA ILE A 232 3.76 7.15 25.19
C ILE A 232 3.37 7.36 23.73
N VAL A 233 2.81 6.32 23.11
CA VAL A 233 2.31 6.32 21.73
C VAL A 233 0.79 6.18 21.76
N GLN A 234 0.08 7.00 20.99
CA GLN A 234 -1.34 6.87 20.68
C GLN A 234 -1.50 6.64 19.17
N LEU A 235 -2.39 5.73 18.80
CA LEU A 235 -2.80 5.54 17.41
C LEU A 235 -4.06 6.36 17.12
N LEU A 236 -4.07 7.04 15.98
CA LEU A 236 -5.26 7.64 15.40
C LEU A 236 -5.50 7.00 14.04
N HIS A 237 -6.71 6.51 13.81
CA HIS A 237 -7.15 5.97 12.54
C HIS A 237 -8.26 6.88 11.99
N ASN A 238 -8.07 7.42 10.79
CA ASN A 238 -8.90 8.46 10.19
C ASN A 238 -9.20 9.59 11.20
N GLU A 239 -8.13 10.19 11.74
CA GLU A 239 -8.15 11.25 12.76
C GLU A 239 -8.79 10.91 14.12
N LEU A 240 -9.28 9.68 14.35
CA LEU A 240 -9.91 9.28 15.61
C LEU A 240 -8.99 8.35 16.43
N PRO A 241 -8.78 8.60 17.74
CA PRO A 241 -8.03 7.70 18.61
C PRO A 241 -8.60 6.28 18.62
N ILE A 242 -7.74 5.27 18.39
CA ILE A 242 -8.13 3.86 18.31
C ILE A 242 -7.41 3.01 19.38
N PRO A 243 -8.10 2.08 20.05
CA PRO A 243 -7.47 1.13 20.97
C PRO A 243 -6.33 0.34 20.33
N ILE A 244 -5.24 0.15 21.08
CA ILE A 244 -4.07 -0.62 20.63
C ILE A 244 -4.21 -2.06 21.14
N PRO A 245 -4.47 -3.07 20.27
CA PRO A 245 -4.87 -4.41 20.72
C PRO A 245 -3.83 -5.12 21.60
N PHE A 246 -2.55 -4.89 21.32
CA PHE A 246 -1.43 -5.47 22.05
C PHE A 246 -0.95 -4.64 23.27
N CYS A 247 -1.69 -3.60 23.63
CA CYS A 247 -1.49 -2.81 24.85
C CYS A 247 -2.81 -2.77 25.65
N ASP A 248 -3.36 -3.95 25.94
CA ASP A 248 -4.61 -4.16 26.71
C ASP A 248 -5.84 -3.40 26.19
N ASN A 249 -5.87 -3.09 24.89
CA ASN A 249 -6.88 -2.22 24.25
C ASN A 249 -6.95 -0.80 24.85
N ALA A 250 -5.85 -0.29 25.39
CA ALA A 250 -5.74 1.10 25.81
C ALA A 250 -5.63 2.06 24.62
N LEU A 251 -6.05 3.32 24.82
CA LEU A 251 -5.91 4.42 23.84
C LEU A 251 -4.49 5.03 23.81
N SER A 252 -3.58 4.52 24.63
CA SER A 252 -2.17 4.85 24.62
C SER A 252 -1.34 3.65 25.08
N CYS A 253 -0.09 3.56 24.65
CA CYS A 253 0.83 2.49 25.00
C CYS A 253 2.21 3.07 25.35
N PRO A 254 2.92 2.56 26.36
CA PRO A 254 4.32 2.91 26.58
C PRO A 254 5.15 2.68 25.31
N SER A 255 5.97 3.67 24.93
CA SER A 255 6.68 3.64 23.64
C SER A 255 7.63 2.44 23.53
N ASP A 256 8.23 2.01 24.63
CA ASP A 256 9.09 0.83 24.67
C ASP A 256 8.31 -0.48 24.44
N VAL A 257 7.09 -0.61 24.99
CA VAL A 257 6.18 -1.74 24.73
C VAL A 257 5.76 -1.73 23.26
N PHE A 258 5.38 -0.56 22.73
CA PHE A 258 4.94 -0.39 21.36
C PHE A 258 6.04 -0.74 20.35
N GLN A 259 7.23 -0.14 20.50
CA GLN A 259 8.38 -0.40 19.64
C GLN A 259 8.84 -1.87 19.74
N ARG A 260 8.93 -2.44 20.94
CA ARG A 260 9.26 -3.88 21.10
C ARG A 260 8.25 -4.80 20.43
N HIS A 261 6.95 -4.45 20.40
CA HIS A 261 5.97 -5.28 19.69
C HIS A 261 6.29 -5.35 18.20
N LEU A 262 6.42 -4.19 17.55
CA LEU A 262 6.64 -4.07 16.11
C LEU A 262 8.04 -4.52 15.67
N HIS A 263 9.09 -4.33 16.48
CA HIS A 263 10.43 -4.86 16.18
C HIS A 263 10.44 -6.38 15.99
N ARG A 264 9.57 -7.15 16.65
CA ARG A 264 9.47 -8.61 16.42
C ARG A 264 8.99 -8.97 15.00
N ILE A 265 8.36 -8.03 14.32
CA ILE A 265 7.84 -8.15 12.96
C ILE A 265 8.89 -7.61 11.98
N ALA A 266 9.43 -6.40 12.23
CA ALA A 266 10.53 -5.83 11.45
C ALA A 266 11.80 -6.70 11.44
N ASN A 267 12.16 -7.34 12.55
CA ASN A 267 13.35 -8.22 12.62
C ASN A 267 13.23 -9.51 11.78
N ARG A 268 12.07 -9.78 11.16
CA ARG A 268 11.86 -10.90 10.23
C ARG A 268 11.88 -10.46 8.77
N CYS A 269 12.23 -9.21 8.51
CA CYS A 269 12.11 -8.61 7.19
C CYS A 269 13.20 -9.07 6.23
N ASP A 270 12.85 -9.98 5.32
CA ASP A 270 13.64 -10.28 4.13
C ASP A 270 12.72 -10.29 2.90
N LEU A 271 12.40 -9.07 2.40
CA LEU A 271 11.73 -8.89 1.10
C LEU A 271 12.42 -9.68 -0.01
N GLY A 272 13.75 -9.76 0.02
CA GLY A 272 14.55 -10.43 -0.99
C GLY A 272 14.22 -11.91 -1.08
N THR A 273 14.07 -12.61 0.04
CA THR A 273 13.72 -14.04 0.06
C THR A 273 12.20 -14.24 -0.10
N MET A 274 11.38 -13.48 0.61
CA MET A 274 9.91 -13.61 0.59
C MET A 274 9.34 -13.35 -0.81
N CYS A 275 9.78 -12.29 -1.49
CA CYS A 275 9.27 -11.95 -2.82
C CYS A 275 9.89 -12.79 -3.95
N LYS A 276 11.00 -13.50 -3.69
CA LYS A 276 11.59 -14.49 -4.61
C LYS A 276 11.00 -15.90 -4.46
N ALA A 277 10.05 -16.12 -3.55
CA ALA A 277 9.51 -17.46 -3.25
C ALA A 277 8.81 -18.11 -4.46
N ALA A 278 9.60 -18.75 -5.33
CA ALA A 278 9.14 -19.42 -6.54
C ALA A 278 10.09 -20.56 -6.95
N PHE A 279 10.52 -21.37 -5.98
CA PHE A 279 11.14 -22.67 -6.25
C PHE A 279 10.67 -23.73 -5.25
N GLY A 280 9.45 -24.24 -5.48
CA GLY A 280 9.33 -25.70 -5.48
C GLY A 280 10.24 -26.21 -6.60
N ALA A 281 11.17 -27.11 -6.29
CA ALA A 281 12.27 -27.47 -7.19
C ALA A 281 11.76 -27.74 -8.62
N SER A 282 12.35 -27.04 -9.61
CA SER A 282 12.17 -27.43 -11.00
C SER A 282 12.63 -28.88 -11.12
N GLN A 283 11.77 -29.75 -11.65
CA GLN A 283 12.25 -31.02 -12.17
C GLN A 283 13.37 -30.69 -13.16
N SER A 284 14.56 -31.24 -12.90
CA SER A 284 15.68 -31.16 -13.82
C SER A 284 15.19 -31.62 -15.19
N CYS A 285 15.28 -30.74 -16.20
CA CYS A 285 15.00 -31.12 -17.57
C CYS A 285 15.84 -32.37 -17.90
N PRO A 286 15.26 -33.49 -18.38
CA PRO A 286 16.01 -34.71 -18.62
C PRO A 286 17.21 -34.46 -19.54
N SER A 287 18.39 -34.88 -19.10
CA SER A 287 19.64 -34.72 -19.84
C SER A 287 19.70 -35.69 -21.03
N SER A 288 19.00 -35.36 -22.12
CA SER A 288 18.93 -36.20 -23.33
C SER A 288 19.02 -35.46 -24.66
N TRP A 289 19.61 -34.25 -24.68
CA TRP A 289 20.04 -33.57 -25.92
C TRP A 289 21.42 -32.91 -25.75
N GLN A 290 22.45 -33.71 -25.47
CA GLN A 290 23.86 -33.33 -25.65
C GLN A 290 24.45 -34.06 -26.86
N THR A 291 24.63 -33.33 -27.97
CA THR A 291 25.40 -33.60 -29.23
C THR A 291 24.69 -32.81 -30.33
N LEU A 292 25.25 -31.94 -31.18
CA LEU A 292 26.59 -31.62 -31.70
C LEU A 292 26.56 -30.10 -32.06
N LEU A 293 27.60 -29.26 -32.14
CA LEU A 293 29.08 -29.27 -32.00
C LEU A 293 29.44 -27.94 -31.25
N GLY A 294 30.66 -27.41 -31.08
CA GLY A 294 32.02 -27.69 -31.53
C GLY A 294 32.90 -26.48 -31.14
N THR A 295 33.92 -26.69 -30.31
CA THR A 295 34.83 -25.64 -29.81
C THR A 295 35.77 -25.10 -30.88
N VAL A 296 35.95 -23.78 -30.94
CA VAL A 296 37.19 -23.14 -31.44
C VAL A 296 37.64 -22.06 -30.46
N LEU A 297 38.79 -22.27 -29.83
CA LEU A 297 39.55 -21.24 -29.12
C LEU A 297 40.45 -20.49 -30.10
N GLY A 298 40.67 -19.19 -29.88
CA GLY A 298 42.04 -18.66 -29.90
C GLY A 298 42.45 -17.61 -30.96
N PHE A 299 42.73 -16.41 -30.45
CA PHE A 299 43.86 -15.52 -30.76
C PHE A 299 44.04 -14.75 -32.11
N VAL A 300 43.74 -13.44 -32.02
CA VAL A 300 44.63 -12.27 -32.25
C VAL A 300 45.46 -12.14 -33.55
N THR A 301 45.20 -11.10 -34.37
CA THR A 301 46.10 -9.93 -34.59
C THR A 301 45.57 -8.88 -35.59
N SER A 302 45.76 -7.60 -35.25
CA SER A 302 46.03 -6.43 -36.10
C SER A 302 45.42 -6.23 -37.50
N ARG A 303 44.77 -5.07 -37.67
CA ARG A 303 45.44 -3.93 -38.38
C ARG A 303 44.94 -2.56 -37.92
N ILE A 304 45.90 -1.73 -37.51
CA ILE A 304 45.73 -0.29 -37.27
C ILE A 304 46.01 0.45 -38.57
N ILE A 305 45.16 1.41 -38.94
CA ILE A 305 45.60 2.64 -39.60
C ILE A 305 44.93 3.82 -38.87
N SER A 306 45.75 4.77 -38.44
CA SER A 306 45.36 6.00 -37.75
C SER A 306 45.89 7.20 -38.52
N PHE A 307 45.05 8.21 -38.74
CA PHE A 307 45.38 9.63 -38.81
C PHE A 307 44.05 10.38 -38.53
N ILE A 308 43.84 11.08 -37.40
CA ILE A 308 44.34 12.44 -37.07
C ILE A 308 43.83 13.44 -38.13
N ARG A 309 43.03 14.49 -37.87
CA ARG A 309 42.95 15.41 -36.71
C ARG A 309 41.60 16.17 -36.64
N ARG A 310 41.01 16.24 -35.43
CA ARG A 310 40.39 17.37 -34.65
C ARG A 310 39.83 18.68 -35.32
N PRO A 311 39.02 19.49 -34.58
CA PRO A 311 37.72 20.01 -35.07
C PRO A 311 37.66 21.53 -35.32
N VAL A 312 36.52 22.00 -35.84
CA VAL A 312 36.04 23.39 -35.70
C VAL A 312 34.54 23.37 -35.35
N ALA A 313 34.10 24.35 -34.55
CA ALA A 313 32.74 24.48 -34.03
C ALA A 313 31.96 25.62 -34.72
N LYS A 314 30.70 25.83 -34.29
CA LYS A 314 29.76 26.92 -34.61
C LYS A 314 29.07 26.84 -35.98
N GLN A 315 27.89 27.44 -36.21
CA GLN A 315 26.77 27.94 -35.37
C GLN A 315 25.75 28.56 -36.34
N HIS A 316 24.44 28.30 -36.18
CA HIS A 316 23.30 29.24 -36.38
C HIS A 316 21.99 28.51 -36.75
N ASP A 317 21.00 28.69 -35.87
CA ASP A 317 19.63 29.16 -36.10
C ASP A 317 19.01 29.01 -37.51
N LEU A 318 17.87 28.33 -37.55
CA LEU A 318 16.61 28.77 -38.18
C LEU A 318 15.43 28.29 -37.33
#